data_AF-A0A8T6N3G1-F1
#
_entry.id   AF-A0A8T6N3G1-F1
#
_cell.length_a   1.000
_cell.length_b   1.000
_cell.length_c   1.000
_cell.angle_alpha   90.00
_cell.angle_beta   90.00
_cell.angle_gamma   90.00
#
_symmetry.space_group_name_H-M   'P 1'
#
loop_
_entity.id
_entity.type
_entity.pdbx_description
1 polymer ?
#
loop_
_entity_poly.entity_id
_entity_poly.type
_entity_poly.pdbx_seq_one_letter_code
_entity_poly.pdbx_strand_id
1 'polypeptide(L)'
;MAKWAQGDYVLRHPEKYVGIKGPHYRSGWEHAFMRFCDTHPSVTKWANESVKIPYRDPFTGRQRNYVPDFLVQYQNKHGKLITELVEIKPKNQSIIESKNRNRRLRETVALNHAKWEQAARWCKANGITFRVVTEEDIFRSGAR
;
A
#
# COMPACT_ATOMS: atom_id res chain seq x y z
N MET A 1 -2.93 -23.21 -15.64
CA MET A 1 -3.22 -22.37 -14.47
C MET A 1 -2.42 -21.09 -14.61
N ALA A 2 -3.06 -19.93 -14.73
CA ALA A 2 -2.33 -18.66 -14.78
C ALA A 2 -1.54 -18.50 -13.47
N LYS A 3 -0.21 -18.48 -13.55
CA LYS A 3 0.66 -18.28 -12.40
C LYS A 3 0.45 -16.83 -11.97
N TRP A 4 -0.22 -16.62 -10.84
CA TRP A 4 -0.34 -15.28 -10.26
C TRP A 4 1.07 -14.69 -10.11
N ALA A 5 1.25 -13.43 -10.53
CA ALA A 5 2.55 -12.78 -10.49
C ALA A 5 2.94 -12.53 -9.02
N GLN A 6 3.87 -13.34 -8.52
CA GLN A 6 4.51 -13.19 -7.22
C GLN A 6 6.00 -13.53 -7.33
N GLY A 7 6.83 -12.93 -6.48
CA GLY A 7 8.27 -13.17 -6.47
C GLY A 7 9.08 -12.05 -5.84
N ASP A 8 10.39 -12.23 -5.85
CA ASP A 8 11.33 -11.21 -5.38
C ASP A 8 11.57 -10.16 -6.46
N TYR A 9 11.66 -8.89 -6.05
CA TYR A 9 11.95 -7.78 -6.94
C TYR A 9 13.45 -7.48 -6.92
N VAL A 10 14.06 -7.47 -8.10
CA VAL A 10 15.48 -7.11 -8.27
C VAL A 10 15.59 -5.59 -8.39
N LEU A 11 16.20 -4.97 -7.38
CA LEU A 11 16.43 -3.53 -7.31
C LEU A 11 17.39 -3.06 -8.42
N ARG A 12 16.98 -2.05 -9.19
CA ARG A 12 17.83 -1.31 -10.13
C ARG A 12 18.47 -0.09 -9.48
N HIS A 13 17.80 0.50 -8.49
CA HIS A 13 18.26 1.64 -7.70
C HIS A 13 18.29 1.30 -6.20
N PRO A 14 19.21 0.42 -5.74
CA PRO A 14 19.27 -0.02 -4.35
C PRO A 14 19.37 1.13 -3.35
N GLU A 15 19.97 2.26 -3.73
CA GLU A 15 20.08 3.46 -2.93
C GLU A 15 18.73 4.08 -2.54
N LYS A 16 17.67 3.81 -3.29
CA LYS A 16 16.30 4.24 -2.95
C LYS A 16 15.61 3.29 -1.98
N TYR A 17 16.02 2.03 -1.92
CA TYR A 17 15.36 1.05 -1.07
C TYR A 17 15.90 1.11 0.38
N VAL A 18 15.00 1.24 1.35
CA VAL A 18 15.34 1.32 2.78
C VAL A 18 14.67 0.23 3.63
N GLY A 19 14.14 -0.81 2.99
CA GLY A 19 13.63 -1.98 3.70
C GLY A 19 14.75 -2.87 4.23
N ILE A 20 14.45 -3.61 5.30
CA ILE A 20 15.40 -4.52 5.96
C ILE A 20 15.62 -5.80 5.13
N LYS A 21 14.57 -6.29 4.47
CA LYS A 21 14.59 -7.50 3.65
C LYS A 21 14.49 -7.12 2.18
N GLY A 22 14.89 -8.01 1.27
CA GLY A 22 14.63 -7.81 -0.15
C GLY A 22 13.13 -7.62 -0.43
N PRO A 23 12.74 -6.71 -1.34
CA PRO A 23 11.34 -6.47 -1.67
C PRO A 23 10.71 -7.69 -2.34
N HIS A 24 9.51 -8.06 -1.91
CA HIS A 24 8.77 -9.20 -2.42
C HIS A 24 7.34 -8.79 -2.80
N TYR A 25 6.93 -9.06 -4.04
CA TYR A 25 5.59 -8.75 -4.51
C TYR A 25 4.71 -10.00 -4.48
N ARG A 26 3.47 -9.83 -4.06
CA ARG A 26 2.41 -10.85 -4.06
C ARG A 26 1.42 -10.68 -5.20
N SER A 27 1.56 -9.61 -5.96
CA SER A 27 0.71 -9.30 -7.11
C SER A 27 1.48 -8.59 -8.23
N GLY A 28 0.95 -8.67 -9.46
CA GLY A 28 1.50 -7.91 -10.59
C GLY A 28 1.41 -6.39 -10.41
N TRP A 29 0.48 -5.92 -9.57
CA TRP A 29 0.31 -4.51 -9.25
C TRP A 29 1.37 -4.03 -8.26
N GLU A 30 1.66 -4.82 -7.23
CA GLU A 30 2.82 -4.57 -6.36
C GLU A 30 4.12 -4.57 -7.15
N HIS A 31 4.30 -5.51 -8.09
CA HIS A 31 5.49 -5.50 -8.96
C HIS A 31 5.58 -4.23 -9.83
N ALA A 32 4.46 -3.77 -10.39
CA ALA A 32 4.41 -2.53 -11.16
C ALA A 32 4.71 -1.30 -10.27
N PHE A 33 4.17 -1.27 -9.06
CA PHE A 33 4.41 -0.20 -8.09
C PHE A 33 5.86 -0.19 -7.58
N MET A 34 6.45 -1.36 -7.29
CA MET A 34 7.87 -1.50 -6.97
C MET A 34 8.75 -0.93 -8.08
N ARG A 35 8.44 -1.27 -9.35
CA ARG A 35 9.14 -0.70 -10.50
C ARG A 35 9.01 0.81 -10.58
N PHE A 36 7.81 1.35 -10.33
CA PHE A 36 7.60 2.79 -10.24
C PHE A 36 8.47 3.42 -9.14
N CYS A 37 8.43 2.89 -7.92
CA CYS A 37 9.22 3.41 -6.80
C CYS A 37 10.73 3.36 -7.06
N ASP A 38 11.21 2.29 -7.68
CA ASP A 38 12.61 2.10 -7.98
C ASP A 38 13.10 3.07 -9.07
N THR A 39 12.34 3.21 -10.16
CA THR A 39 12.81 3.92 -11.36
C THR A 39 12.37 5.39 -11.46
N HIS A 40 11.28 5.79 -10.79
CA HIS A 40 10.75 7.15 -10.95
C HIS A 40 11.69 8.18 -10.29
N PRO A 41 12.11 9.25 -10.99
CA PRO A 41 13.14 10.17 -10.50
C PRO A 41 12.70 10.95 -9.25
N SER A 42 11.41 11.25 -9.12
CA SER A 42 10.88 11.96 -7.95
C SER A 42 10.83 11.11 -6.68
N VAL A 43 10.90 9.77 -6.78
CA VAL A 43 10.90 8.89 -5.61
C VAL A 43 12.31 8.85 -5.03
N THR A 44 12.44 9.25 -3.77
CA THR A 44 13.73 9.37 -3.08
C THR A 44 14.02 8.12 -2.24
N LYS A 45 13.00 7.61 -1.54
CA LYS A 45 13.12 6.43 -0.67
C LYS A 45 11.86 5.60 -0.70
N TRP A 46 11.98 4.28 -0.60
CA TRP A 46 10.85 3.39 -0.44
C TRP A 46 11.20 2.11 0.31
N ALA A 47 10.21 1.48 0.93
CA ALA A 47 10.33 0.18 1.57
C ALA A 47 9.05 -0.63 1.36
N ASN A 48 9.18 -1.95 1.37
CA ASN A 48 8.09 -2.90 1.28
C ASN A 48 7.90 -3.59 2.65
N GLU A 49 6.66 -3.62 3.15
CA GLU A 49 6.28 -4.25 4.42
C GLU A 49 7.11 -3.86 5.65
N SER A 50 7.57 -2.60 5.70
CA SER A 50 8.46 -2.12 6.78
C SER A 50 7.73 -1.66 8.04
N VAL A 51 6.41 -1.44 7.99
CA VAL A 51 5.62 -0.87 9.09
C VAL A 51 4.64 -1.89 9.63
N LYS A 52 4.62 -2.05 10.96
CA LYS A 52 3.67 -2.91 11.67
C LYS A 52 2.78 -2.07 12.57
N ILE A 53 1.47 -2.12 12.33
CA ILE A 53 0.48 -1.28 13.01
C ILE A 53 -0.46 -2.19 13.81
N PRO A 54 -0.49 -2.09 15.16
CA PRO A 54 -1.43 -2.85 15.96
C PRO A 54 -2.85 -2.34 15.72
N TYR A 55 -3.81 -3.24 15.56
CA TYR A 55 -5.24 -2.92 15.45
C TYR A 55 -6.08 -3.95 16.19
N ARG A 56 -7.29 -3.55 16.60
CA ARG A 56 -8.25 -4.46 17.21
C ARG A 56 -9.14 -5.08 16.15
N ASP A 57 -9.15 -6.41 16.08
CA ASP A 57 -10.04 -7.16 15.20
C ASP A 57 -11.51 -6.92 15.60
N PRO A 58 -12.37 -6.41 14.71
CA PRO A 58 -13.73 -6.01 15.07
C PRO A 58 -14.66 -7.19 15.35
N PHE A 59 -14.30 -8.42 14.95
CA PHE A 59 -15.14 -9.61 15.15
C PHE A 59 -14.74 -10.39 16.39
N THR A 60 -13.43 -10.44 16.67
CA THR A 60 -12.90 -11.23 17.80
C THR A 60 -12.50 -10.38 18.99
N GLY A 61 -12.36 -9.06 18.82
CA GLY A 61 -11.87 -8.13 19.84
C GLY A 61 -10.40 -8.30 20.21
N ARG A 62 -9.67 -9.21 19.54
CA ARG A 62 -8.25 -9.50 19.81
C ARG A 62 -7.35 -8.46 19.15
N GLN A 63 -6.20 -8.20 19.78
CA GLN A 63 -5.14 -7.40 19.16
C GLN A 63 -4.47 -8.19 18.05
N ARG A 64 -4.29 -7.55 16.90
CA ARG A 64 -3.60 -8.09 15.72
C ARG A 64 -2.70 -7.03 15.12
N ASN A 65 -1.90 -7.41 14.14
CA ASN A 65 -1.03 -6.50 13.42
C ASN A 65 -1.46 -6.39 11.96
N TYR A 66 -1.49 -5.16 11.46
CA TYR A 66 -1.61 -4.81 10.06
C TYR A 66 -0.24 -4.41 9.53
N VAL A 67 0.15 -4.95 8.38
CA VAL A 67 1.38 -4.61 7.67
C VAL A 67 0.95 -4.07 6.30
N PRO A 68 0.99 -2.74 6.09
CA PRO A 68 0.73 -2.12 4.80
C PRO A 68 1.82 -2.47 3.78
N ASP A 69 1.48 -2.40 2.49
CA ASP A 69 2.35 -2.86 1.41
C ASP A 69 3.64 -2.03 1.27
N PHE A 70 3.54 -0.69 1.31
CA PHE A 70 4.69 0.19 1.06
C PHE A 70 4.76 1.42 1.97
N LEU A 71 5.98 1.89 2.23
CA LEU A 71 6.28 3.23 2.72
C LEU A 71 7.09 3.94 1.64
N VAL A 72 6.63 5.07 1.13
CA VAL A 72 7.25 5.76 -0.01
C VAL A 72 7.47 7.23 0.33
N GLN A 73 8.64 7.74 -0.01
CA GLN A 73 8.98 9.14 0.06
C GLN A 73 9.31 9.66 -1.34
N TYR A 74 8.73 10.80 -1.70
CA TYR A 74 8.94 11.41 -3.01
C TYR A 74 8.85 12.94 -2.93
N GLN A 75 9.45 13.62 -3.89
CA GLN A 75 9.34 15.05 -4.06
C GLN A 75 8.18 15.36 -5.02
N ASN A 76 7.25 16.22 -4.60
CA ASN A 76 6.16 16.64 -5.48
C ASN A 76 6.64 17.73 -6.47
N LYS A 77 5.75 18.13 -7.39
CA LYS A 77 6.03 19.17 -8.40
C LYS A 77 6.41 20.55 -7.85
N HIS A 78 6.14 20.80 -6.57
CA HIS A 78 6.49 22.04 -5.87
C HIS A 78 7.79 21.91 -5.06
N GLY A 79 8.53 20.81 -5.22
CA GLY A 79 9.77 20.57 -4.49
C GLY A 79 9.57 20.08 -3.05
N LYS A 80 8.32 19.89 -2.58
CA LYS A 80 8.05 19.45 -1.22
C LYS A 80 8.21 17.94 -1.10
N LEU A 81 8.92 17.52 -0.07
CA LEU A 81 9.07 16.10 0.31
C LEU A 81 7.78 15.61 0.96
N ILE A 82 7.20 14.55 0.39
CA ILE A 82 5.99 13.88 0.87
C ILE A 82 6.37 12.44 1.23
N THR A 83 5.86 11.95 2.35
CA THR A 83 5.96 10.53 2.72
C THR A 83 4.55 9.96 2.85
N GLU A 84 4.31 8.82 2.23
CA GLU A 84 3.03 8.12 2.23
C GLU A 84 3.22 6.65 2.64
N LEU A 85 2.29 6.17 3.45
CA LEU A 85 2.07 4.76 3.70
C LEU A 85 1.00 4.28 2.72
N VAL A 86 1.33 3.31 1.89
CA VAL A 86 0.52 2.90 0.75
C VAL A 86 0.04 1.46 0.92
N GLU A 87 -1.24 1.25 0.63
CA GLU A 87 -1.87 -0.07 0.50
C GLU A 87 -2.37 -0.24 -0.93
N ILE A 88 -2.01 -1.33 -1.60
CA ILE A 88 -2.51 -1.68 -2.93
C ILE A 88 -3.74 -2.57 -2.79
N LYS A 89 -4.85 -2.16 -3.39
CA LYS A 89 -6.09 -2.96 -3.43
C LYS A 89 -6.83 -2.81 -4.76
N PRO A 90 -7.55 -3.86 -5.19
CA PRO A 90 -8.47 -3.74 -6.31
C PRO A 90 -9.51 -2.67 -6.02
N LYS A 91 -9.86 -1.85 -7.02
CA LYS A 91 -10.86 -0.78 -6.86
C LYS A 91 -12.18 -1.32 -6.32
N ASN A 92 -12.64 -2.45 -6.85
CA ASN A 92 -13.86 -3.14 -6.40
C ASN A 92 -13.80 -3.71 -4.96
N GLN A 93 -12.60 -3.75 -4.35
CA GLN A 93 -12.36 -4.15 -2.96
C GLN A 93 -12.02 -2.95 -2.06
N SER A 94 -11.98 -1.74 -2.61
CA SER A 94 -11.87 -0.53 -1.82
C SER A 94 -13.15 -0.33 -0.99
N ILE A 95 -13.02 0.21 0.23
CA ILE A 95 -14.14 0.46 1.14
C ILE A 95 -15.22 1.33 0.48
N ILE A 96 -14.84 2.16 -0.50
CA ILE A 96 -15.69 3.18 -1.13
C ILE A 96 -16.79 2.59 -2.01
N GLU A 97 -16.58 1.44 -2.67
CA GLU A 97 -17.52 0.95 -3.69
C GLU A 97 -18.40 -0.24 -3.26
N SER A 98 -18.19 -0.79 -2.06
CA SER A 98 -18.83 -2.04 -1.64
C SER A 98 -20.30 -1.90 -1.18
N LYS A 99 -21.23 -1.52 -2.07
CA LYS A 99 -22.70 -1.55 -1.83
C LYS A 99 -23.30 -2.98 -1.90
N ASN A 100 -22.56 -4.00 -1.48
CA ASN A 100 -22.90 -5.41 -1.74
C ASN A 100 -23.66 -6.09 -0.59
N ARG A 101 -24.66 -6.93 -0.94
CA ARG A 101 -25.51 -7.66 0.02
C ARG A 101 -24.86 -8.91 0.64
N ASN A 102 -23.68 -9.31 0.17
CA ASN A 102 -23.01 -10.55 0.62
C ASN A 102 -22.36 -10.37 2.01
N ARG A 103 -22.72 -11.24 2.98
CA ARG A 103 -22.21 -11.21 4.36
C ARG A 103 -20.68 -11.26 4.44
N ARG A 104 -20.02 -12.14 3.67
CA ARG A 104 -18.56 -12.29 3.68
C ARG A 104 -17.85 -11.02 3.24
N LEU A 105 -18.40 -10.32 2.24
CA LEU A 105 -17.81 -9.08 1.76
C LEU A 105 -17.96 -7.95 2.79
N ARG A 106 -19.11 -7.87 3.47
CA ARG A 106 -19.30 -6.93 4.59
C ARG A 106 -18.30 -7.16 5.72
N GLU A 107 -18.03 -8.42 6.05
CA GLU A 107 -17.01 -8.79 7.05
C GLU A 107 -15.60 -8.33 6.60
N THR A 108 -15.22 -8.57 5.35
CA THR A 108 -13.94 -8.08 4.80
C THR A 108 -13.84 -6.55 4.84
N VAL A 109 -14.92 -5.84 4.50
CA VAL A 109 -14.96 -4.37 4.50
C VAL A 109 -14.80 -3.82 5.92
N ALA A 110 -15.52 -4.38 6.91
CA ALA A 110 -15.38 -3.96 8.30
C ALA A 110 -13.98 -4.25 8.86
N LEU A 111 -13.36 -5.38 8.48
CA LEU A 111 -11.98 -5.69 8.86
C LEU A 111 -11.00 -4.68 8.25
N ASN A 112 -11.13 -4.38 6.96
CA ASN A 112 -10.28 -3.42 6.27
C ASN A 112 -10.47 -2.01 6.83
N HIS A 113 -11.70 -1.63 7.19
CA HIS A 113 -11.98 -0.36 7.87
C HIS A 113 -11.20 -0.24 9.18
N ALA A 114 -11.23 -1.27 10.04
CA ALA A 114 -10.48 -1.26 11.30
C ALA A 114 -8.96 -1.13 11.07
N LYS A 115 -8.41 -1.81 10.05
CA LYS A 115 -6.99 -1.70 9.68
C LYS A 115 -6.63 -0.30 9.20
N TRP A 116 -7.41 0.24 8.26
CA TRP A 116 -7.13 1.51 7.60
C TRP A 116 -7.37 2.71 8.49
N GLU A 117 -8.38 2.65 9.36
CA GLU A 117 -8.57 3.66 10.39
C GLU A 117 -7.33 3.76 11.29
N GLN A 118 -6.82 2.61 11.72
CA GLN A 118 -5.65 2.57 12.59
C GLN A 118 -4.36 2.98 11.85
N ALA A 119 -4.26 2.68 10.55
CA ALA A 119 -3.18 3.16 9.71
C ALA A 119 -3.22 4.68 9.50
N ALA A 120 -4.40 5.24 9.25
CA ALA A 120 -4.58 6.69 9.12
C ALA A 120 -4.21 7.41 10.43
N ARG A 121 -4.60 6.87 11.58
CA ARG A 121 -4.19 7.39 12.91
C ARG A 121 -2.67 7.33 13.10
N TRP A 122 -2.04 6.20 12.75
CA TRP A 122 -0.60 6.04 12.84
C TRP A 122 0.13 7.04 11.93
N CYS A 123 -0.34 7.19 10.68
CA CYS A 123 0.21 8.16 9.73
C CYS A 123 0.11 9.59 10.24
N LYS A 124 -1.05 9.99 10.77
CA LYS A 124 -1.26 11.31 11.37
C LYS A 124 -0.29 11.58 12.52
N ALA A 125 -0.07 10.60 13.40
CA ALA A 125 0.87 10.72 14.52
C ALA A 125 2.34 10.85 14.06
N ASN A 126 2.67 10.33 12.88
CA ASN A 126 4.01 10.41 12.29
C ASN A 126 4.16 11.54 11.25
N GLY A 127 3.15 12.38 11.06
CA GLY A 127 3.19 13.48 10.09
C GLY A 127 3.22 13.05 8.62
N ILE A 128 2.74 11.83 8.31
CA ILE A 128 2.69 11.28 6.96
C ILE A 128 1.24 10.97 6.55
N THR A 129 1.02 10.58 5.29
CA THR A 129 -0.33 10.30 4.76
C THR A 129 -0.55 8.80 4.55
N PHE A 130 -1.73 8.28 4.84
CA PHE A 130 -2.13 6.93 4.41
C PHE A 130 -2.91 7.03 3.09
N ARG A 131 -2.53 6.21 2.10
CA ARG A 131 -3.16 6.19 0.77
C ARG A 131 -3.46 4.76 0.34
N VAL A 132 -4.66 4.55 -0.20
CA VAL A 132 -5.00 3.32 -0.91
C VAL A 132 -4.79 3.57 -2.40
N VAL A 133 -4.03 2.71 -3.05
CA VAL A 133 -3.68 2.77 -4.47
C VAL A 133 -4.36 1.60 -5.19
N THR A 134 -5.03 1.90 -6.29
CA THR A 134 -5.76 0.92 -7.09
C THR A 134 -5.11 0.70 -8.45
N GLU A 135 -5.61 -0.26 -9.22
CA GLU A 135 -5.19 -0.48 -10.60
C GLU A 135 -5.36 0.78 -11.47
N GLU A 136 -6.35 1.63 -11.19
CA GLU A 136 -6.54 2.89 -11.92
C GLU A 136 -5.43 3.88 -11.63
N ASP A 137 -4.91 3.92 -10.40
CA ASP A 137 -3.78 4.77 -10.02
C ASP A 137 -2.47 4.30 -10.67
N ILE A 138 -2.29 2.96 -10.77
CA ILE A 138 -1.05 2.35 -11.28
C ILE A 138 -0.99 2.38 -12.81
N PHE A 139 -2.13 2.16 -13.48
CA PHE A 139 -2.20 2.02 -14.93
C PHE A 139 -2.85 3.21 -15.66
N ARG A 140 -3.24 4.29 -14.97
CA ARG A 140 -3.52 5.56 -15.65
C ARG A 140 -2.22 6.19 -16.17
N SER A 141 -1.76 5.66 -17.30
CA SER A 141 -0.84 6.34 -18.20
C SER A 141 -1.62 7.35 -19.04
N GLY A 142 -1.44 8.65 -18.77
CA GLY A 142 -1.56 9.68 -19.82
C GLY A 142 -2.85 10.49 -19.92
N ALA A 143 -3.43 10.98 -18.83
CA ALA A 143 -4.17 12.25 -18.92
C ALA A 143 -3.16 13.39 -18.67
N ARG A 144 -2.85 14.11 -19.75
CA ARG A 144 -1.95 15.26 -19.82
C ARG A 144 -2.24 16.32 -18.75
#